data_AF-F4N638-F1
#
_entry.id   AF-F4N638-F1
#
_cell.length_a   1.000
_cell.length_b   1.000
_cell.length_c   1.000
_cell.angle_alpha   90.00
_cell.angle_beta   90.00
_cell.angle_gamma   90.00
#
_symmetry.space_group_name_H-M   'P 1'
#
loop_
_entity.id
_entity.type
_entity.pdbx_description
1 polymer ?
#
loop_
_entity_poly.entity_id
_entity_poly.type
_entity_poly.pdbx_seq_one_letter_code
_entity_poly.pdbx_strand_id
1 'polypeptide(L)'
;MAKFIPNILPSIDESSFNNIHSEFLNQHNISADSTIIIVPVRVFRVKGLEISIDIFNSLLDIYKEKSLCLPKLLIFGSMNEDPEYAAYLKEQVNVLHLDKDIIFLDEVPLQTYRNKYNKWCLDEIDLLTICHTLSGAVLFTPNVKNVESVGLGPALAAIYTIPCAVTEYSAFTEFYGSEYHHIKVDPGFPRDAAQQLFEWMRMRAAGEIEIKMQLVSNKLLTQSKFPISPWEDFIHQLR
;
A
#
# COMPACT_ATOMS: atom_id res chain seq x y z
N MET A 1 1.69 6.55 35.37
CA MET A 1 2.39 6.27 34.09
C MET A 1 1.34 6.19 33.00
N ALA A 2 1.49 6.94 31.91
CA ALA A 2 0.63 6.74 30.74
C ALA A 2 0.93 5.35 30.16
N LYS A 3 -0.06 4.46 30.10
CA LYS A 3 0.07 3.18 29.39
C LYS A 3 0.13 3.51 27.90
N PHE A 4 1.25 3.20 27.25
CA PHE A 4 1.34 3.26 25.79
C PHE A 4 0.47 2.14 25.22
N ILE A 5 -0.54 2.51 24.42
CA ILE A 5 -1.40 1.55 23.74
C ILE A 5 -0.98 1.55 22.26
N PRO A 6 -0.50 0.41 21.71
CA PRO A 6 -0.04 0.35 20.32
C PRO A 6 -1.19 0.58 19.34
N ASN A 7 -0.91 0.94 18.09
CA ASN A 7 -1.97 1.04 17.08
C ASN A 7 -2.70 -0.30 16.89
N ILE A 8 -4.01 -0.26 16.62
CA ILE A 8 -4.76 -1.44 16.13
C ILE A 8 -4.66 -1.44 14.61
N LEU A 9 -4.32 -2.60 14.06
CA LEU A 9 -4.42 -2.86 12.63
C LEU A 9 -5.83 -3.35 12.28
N PRO A 10 -6.31 -3.09 11.07
CA PRO A 10 -7.63 -3.57 10.66
C PRO A 10 -7.71 -5.10 10.74
N SER A 11 -8.86 -5.61 11.20
CA SER A 11 -9.18 -7.04 11.19
C SER A 11 -9.72 -7.44 9.81
N ILE A 12 -9.30 -8.61 9.33
CA ILE A 12 -9.49 -9.04 7.93
C ILE A 12 -10.45 -10.21 7.81
N ASP A 13 -10.78 -10.89 8.91
CA ASP A 13 -11.46 -12.18 8.86
C ASP A 13 -12.89 -12.12 8.29
N GLU A 14 -13.41 -10.92 7.99
CA GLU A 14 -14.75 -10.70 7.43
C GLU A 14 -14.77 -10.00 6.06
N SER A 15 -13.66 -9.44 5.56
CA SER A 15 -13.68 -8.65 4.31
C SER A 15 -13.46 -9.52 3.07
N SER A 16 -14.50 -9.66 2.25
CA SER A 16 -14.45 -10.38 0.97
C SER A 16 -14.72 -9.45 -0.21
N PHE A 17 -14.12 -9.77 -1.36
CA PHE A 17 -14.37 -9.04 -2.59
C PHE A 17 -15.85 -9.11 -2.98
N ASN A 18 -16.49 -7.96 -3.21
CA ASN A 18 -17.94 -7.87 -3.44
C ASN A 18 -18.29 -6.78 -4.48
N ASN A 19 -19.59 -6.58 -4.71
CA ASN A 19 -20.10 -5.66 -5.73
C ASN A 19 -19.67 -4.20 -5.54
N ILE A 20 -19.47 -3.74 -4.29
CA ILE A 20 -18.99 -2.39 -4.00
C ILE A 20 -17.61 -2.19 -4.64
N HIS A 21 -16.74 -3.19 -4.53
CA HIS A 21 -15.40 -3.15 -5.11
C HIS A 21 -15.45 -3.14 -6.64
N SER A 22 -16.29 -3.99 -7.25
CA SER A 22 -16.47 -4.00 -8.70
C SER A 22 -16.98 -2.65 -9.23
N GLU A 23 -17.94 -2.02 -8.54
CA GLU A 23 -18.46 -0.71 -8.91
C GLU A 23 -17.40 0.39 -8.76
N PHE A 24 -16.57 0.34 -7.72
CA PHE A 24 -15.43 1.25 -7.55
C PHE A 24 -14.41 1.10 -8.68
N LEU A 25 -14.02 -0.13 -9.05
CA LEU A 25 -13.09 -0.38 -10.16
C LEU A 25 -13.64 0.20 -11.47
N ASN A 26 -14.93 -0.03 -11.75
CA ASN A 26 -15.61 0.52 -12.93
C ASN A 26 -15.65 2.06 -12.92
N GLN A 27 -15.89 2.69 -11.77
CA GLN A 27 -15.85 4.16 -11.61
C GLN A 27 -14.51 4.75 -12.05
N HIS A 28 -13.42 4.01 -11.89
CA HIS A 28 -12.06 4.43 -12.22
C HIS A 28 -11.53 3.83 -13.54
N ASN A 29 -12.38 3.15 -14.32
CA ASN A 29 -12.01 2.44 -15.56
C ASN A 29 -10.87 1.43 -15.36
N ILE A 30 -10.88 0.73 -14.22
CA ILE A 30 -9.90 -0.31 -13.90
C ILE A 30 -10.47 -1.66 -14.31
N SER A 31 -9.74 -2.40 -15.15
CA SER A 31 -10.11 -3.77 -15.51
C SER A 31 -9.98 -4.71 -14.30
N ALA A 32 -10.86 -5.70 -14.20
CA ALA A 32 -10.74 -6.76 -13.19
C ALA A 32 -9.47 -7.63 -13.38
N ASP A 33 -8.86 -7.60 -14.57
CA ASP A 33 -7.59 -8.29 -14.84
C ASP A 33 -6.35 -7.43 -14.51
N SER A 34 -6.55 -6.18 -14.09
CA SER A 34 -5.47 -5.26 -13.74
C SER A 34 -4.99 -5.48 -12.31
N THR A 35 -3.68 -5.42 -12.10
CA THR A 35 -3.07 -5.43 -10.77
C THR A 35 -3.17 -4.05 -10.12
N ILE A 36 -3.46 -3.99 -8.82
CA ILE A 36 -3.51 -2.73 -8.06
C ILE A 36 -2.27 -2.57 -7.18
N ILE A 37 -1.59 -1.45 -7.32
CA ILE A 37 -0.51 -1.05 -6.41
C ILE A 37 -1.04 0.06 -5.50
N ILE A 38 -0.78 -0.04 -4.20
CA ILE A 38 -1.25 0.95 -3.22
C ILE A 38 -0.06 1.67 -2.59
N VAL A 39 -0.19 2.99 -2.43
CA VAL A 39 0.70 3.83 -1.64
C VAL A 39 -0.11 4.45 -0.48
N PRO A 40 -0.10 3.82 0.71
CA PRO A 40 -1.00 4.20 1.81
C PRO A 40 -0.39 5.33 2.63
N VAL A 41 -0.12 6.47 2.00
CA VAL A 41 0.49 7.65 2.63
C VAL A 41 -0.19 8.93 2.18
N ARG A 42 -0.09 9.94 3.05
CA ARG A 42 -0.47 11.33 2.79
C ARG A 42 0.49 11.99 1.78
N VAL A 43 0.04 13.01 1.06
CA VAL A 43 0.89 13.73 0.08
C VAL A 43 1.75 14.75 0.81
N PHE A 44 2.90 14.29 1.31
CA PHE A 44 3.94 15.14 1.90
C PHE A 44 5.31 14.69 1.42
N ARG A 45 6.22 15.65 1.25
CA ARG A 45 7.54 15.37 0.70
C ARG A 45 8.28 14.24 1.40
N VAL A 46 8.23 14.18 2.73
CA VAL A 46 8.89 13.13 3.54
C VAL A 46 8.40 11.71 3.26
N LYS A 47 7.22 11.55 2.62
CA LYS A 47 6.63 10.26 2.27
C LYS A 47 7.18 9.68 0.96
N GLY A 48 7.91 10.48 0.19
CA GLY A 48 8.67 10.04 -0.99
C GLY A 48 7.81 9.37 -2.07
N LEU A 49 6.64 9.94 -2.37
CA LEU A 49 5.75 9.48 -3.44
C LEU A 49 6.44 9.47 -4.81
N GLU A 50 7.41 10.37 -5.04
CA GLU A 50 8.21 10.39 -6.28
C GLU A 50 8.94 9.08 -6.53
N ILE A 51 9.43 8.44 -5.46
CA ILE A 51 10.12 7.15 -5.52
C ILE A 51 9.12 6.05 -5.88
N SER A 52 7.92 6.08 -5.30
CA SER A 52 6.84 5.14 -5.65
C SER A 52 6.42 5.29 -7.12
N ILE A 53 6.36 6.51 -7.64
CA ILE A 53 6.04 6.79 -9.05
C ILE A 53 7.12 6.23 -9.98
N ASP A 54 8.41 6.41 -9.67
CA ASP A 54 9.51 5.89 -10.49
C ASP A 54 9.55 4.35 -10.54
N ILE A 55 9.28 3.69 -9.41
CA ILE A 55 9.13 2.22 -9.35
C ILE A 55 7.92 1.79 -10.17
N PHE A 56 6.78 2.47 -10.01
CA PHE A 56 5.55 2.14 -10.74
C PHE A 56 5.71 2.31 -12.26
N ASN A 57 6.40 3.37 -12.70
CA ASN A 57 6.73 3.56 -14.11
C ASN A 57 7.58 2.39 -14.65
N SER A 58 8.61 1.99 -13.91
CA SER A 58 9.44 0.84 -14.27
C SER A 58 8.64 -0.46 -14.30
N LEU A 59 7.68 -0.63 -13.39
CA LEU A 59 6.78 -1.77 -13.35
C LEU A 59 5.85 -1.81 -14.57
N LEU A 60 5.30 -0.67 -14.98
CA LEU A 60 4.49 -0.56 -16.19
C LEU A 60 5.26 -1.02 -17.43
N ASP A 61 6.53 -0.64 -17.54
CA ASP A 61 7.37 -1.06 -18.66
C ASP A 61 7.58 -2.58 -18.69
N ILE A 62 7.80 -3.20 -17.53
CA ILE A 62 7.88 -4.68 -17.41
C ILE A 62 6.57 -5.34 -17.85
N TYR A 63 5.42 -4.79 -17.45
CA TYR A 63 4.11 -5.31 -17.87
C TYR A 63 3.88 -5.16 -19.38
N LYS A 64 4.27 -4.02 -19.97
CA LYS A 64 4.21 -3.79 -21.43
C LYS A 64 5.11 -4.78 -22.18
N GLU A 65 6.35 -4.95 -21.75
CA GLU A 65 7.32 -5.90 -22.33
C GLU A 65 6.77 -7.33 -22.34
N LYS A 66 5.98 -7.69 -21.33
CA LYS A 66 5.34 -9.00 -21.19
C LYS A 66 3.93 -9.09 -21.78
N SER A 67 3.43 -8.03 -22.42
CA SER A 67 2.08 -7.96 -22.99
C SER A 67 0.96 -8.29 -21.99
N LEU A 68 1.12 -7.85 -20.73
CA LEU A 68 0.17 -8.07 -19.65
C LEU A 68 -0.76 -6.86 -19.46
N CYS A 69 -1.89 -7.07 -18.78
CA CYS A 69 -2.78 -5.97 -18.40
C CYS A 69 -2.05 -4.99 -17.48
N LEU A 70 -2.02 -3.71 -17.84
CA LEU A 70 -1.24 -2.72 -17.11
C LEU A 70 -1.78 -2.52 -15.67
N PRO A 71 -0.91 -2.46 -14.65
CA PRO A 71 -1.32 -2.17 -13.29
C PRO A 71 -1.81 -0.72 -13.14
N LYS A 72 -2.52 -0.45 -12.04
CA LYS A 72 -2.89 0.91 -11.60
C LYS A 72 -2.28 1.21 -10.23
N LEU A 73 -1.92 2.48 -10.01
CA LEU A 73 -1.39 2.98 -8.74
C LEU A 73 -2.48 3.80 -8.03
N LEU A 74 -2.84 3.41 -6.81
CA LEU A 74 -3.75 4.15 -5.95
C LEU A 74 -2.95 4.83 -4.83
N ILE A 75 -3.04 6.16 -4.75
CA ILE A 75 -2.37 6.98 -3.73
C ILE A 75 -3.44 7.54 -2.78
N PHE A 76 -3.28 7.27 -1.49
CA PHE A 76 -4.31 7.59 -0.48
C PHE A 76 -4.42 9.10 -0.20
N GLY A 77 -3.30 9.81 -0.19
CA GLY A 77 -3.26 11.22 0.22
C GLY A 77 -3.97 12.18 -0.76
N SER A 78 -4.27 13.37 -0.25
CA SER A 78 -4.89 14.45 -1.02
C SER A 78 -3.85 15.37 -1.63
N MET A 79 -4.06 15.75 -2.90
CA MET A 79 -3.19 16.72 -3.59
C MET A 79 -3.32 18.15 -3.03
N ASN A 80 -4.22 18.37 -2.06
CA ASN A 80 -4.40 19.65 -1.38
C ASN A 80 -3.57 19.78 -0.09
N GLU A 81 -2.94 18.70 0.39
CA GLU A 81 -2.22 18.68 1.67
C GLU A 81 -0.92 19.50 1.62
N ASP A 82 -0.18 19.37 0.52
CA ASP A 82 1.06 20.10 0.24
C ASP A 82 1.06 20.53 -1.23
N PRO A 83 0.55 21.73 -1.57
CA PRO A 83 0.39 22.16 -2.95
C PRO A 83 1.70 22.25 -3.74
N GLU A 84 2.81 22.59 -3.09
CA GLU A 84 4.12 22.69 -3.75
C GLU A 84 4.63 21.29 -4.13
N TYR A 85 4.58 20.34 -3.19
CA TYR A 85 4.95 18.97 -3.46
C TYR A 85 3.98 18.29 -4.43
N ALA A 86 2.68 18.57 -4.33
CA ALA A 86 1.67 18.09 -5.26
C ALA A 86 1.91 18.60 -6.70
N ALA A 87 2.37 19.84 -6.86
CA ALA A 87 2.75 20.37 -8.18
C ALA A 87 3.95 19.61 -8.76
N TYR A 88 4.96 19.34 -7.94
CA TYR A 88 6.12 18.52 -8.31
C TYR A 88 5.73 17.10 -8.75
N LEU A 89 4.85 16.43 -7.99
CA LEU A 89 4.35 15.09 -8.37
C LEU A 89 3.54 15.13 -9.68
N LYS A 90 2.70 16.15 -9.88
CA LYS A 90 1.95 16.30 -11.14
C LYS A 90 2.87 16.49 -12.34
N GLU A 91 3.94 17.27 -12.18
CA GLU A 91 4.93 17.44 -13.24
C GLU A 91 5.60 16.11 -13.58
N GLN A 92 6.00 15.33 -12.57
CA GLN A 92 6.58 13.99 -12.78
C GLN A 92 5.60 13.05 -13.49
N VAL A 93 4.34 12.98 -13.05
CA VAL A 93 3.28 12.17 -13.68
C VAL A 93 3.09 12.55 -15.15
N ASN A 94 3.09 13.83 -15.46
CA ASN A 94 2.94 14.33 -16.83
C ASN A 94 4.15 13.98 -17.71
N VAL A 95 5.37 14.20 -17.21
CA VAL A 95 6.62 13.87 -17.92
C VAL A 95 6.71 12.37 -18.23
N LEU A 96 6.25 11.52 -17.31
CA LEU A 96 6.22 10.07 -17.47
C LEU A 96 4.96 9.55 -18.19
N HIS A 97 4.03 10.43 -18.54
CA HIS A 97 2.75 10.10 -19.18
C HIS A 97 1.88 9.10 -18.41
N LEU A 98 1.80 9.26 -17.07
CA LEU A 98 1.15 8.34 -16.15
C LEU A 98 -0.27 8.76 -15.72
N ASP A 99 -0.83 9.81 -16.31
CA ASP A 99 -2.12 10.41 -15.90
C ASP A 99 -3.31 9.43 -15.90
N LYS A 100 -3.22 8.37 -16.71
CA LYS A 100 -4.26 7.34 -16.82
C LYS A 100 -4.04 6.15 -15.89
N ASP A 101 -2.85 6.03 -15.32
CA ASP A 101 -2.42 4.85 -14.57
C ASP A 101 -2.29 5.13 -13.07
N ILE A 102 -2.19 6.40 -12.68
CA ILE A 102 -2.13 6.85 -11.29
C ILE A 102 -3.45 7.53 -10.91
N ILE A 103 -4.02 7.11 -9.78
CA ILE A 103 -5.25 7.65 -9.21
C ILE A 103 -4.94 8.15 -7.81
N PHE A 104 -5.06 9.46 -7.61
CA PHE A 104 -5.08 10.07 -6.28
C PHE A 104 -6.51 9.97 -5.73
N LEU A 105 -6.67 9.35 -4.56
CA LEU A 105 -7.99 9.08 -3.97
C LEU A 105 -8.58 10.29 -3.24
N ASP A 106 -7.76 11.31 -2.95
CA ASP A 106 -8.19 12.51 -2.23
C ASP A 106 -8.71 12.16 -0.82
N GLU A 107 -7.84 11.49 -0.05
CA GLU A 107 -8.10 10.89 1.26
C GLU A 107 -8.81 9.52 1.23
N VAL A 108 -8.62 8.76 2.31
CA VAL A 108 -9.29 7.47 2.53
C VAL A 108 -10.19 7.61 3.75
N PRO A 109 -11.51 7.43 3.63
CA PRO A 109 -12.44 7.55 4.75
C PRO A 109 -12.26 6.43 5.78
N LEU A 110 -12.77 6.67 6.98
CA LEU A 110 -12.81 5.67 8.06
C LEU A 110 -13.75 4.50 7.76
N GLN A 111 -14.76 4.73 6.92
CA GLN A 111 -15.72 3.71 6.51
C GLN A 111 -16.13 3.96 5.06
N THR A 112 -16.28 2.88 4.30
CA THR A 112 -16.80 2.94 2.93
C THR A 112 -18.19 3.55 2.85
N TYR A 113 -18.37 4.52 1.95
CA TYR A 113 -19.64 5.20 1.72
C TYR A 113 -19.79 5.71 0.28
N ARG A 114 -21.00 6.14 -0.09
CA ARG A 114 -21.23 6.90 -1.32
C ARG A 114 -21.26 8.39 -1.03
N ASN A 115 -20.48 9.17 -1.76
CA ASN A 115 -20.48 10.62 -1.61
C ASN A 115 -21.70 11.28 -2.28
N LYS A 116 -21.78 12.61 -2.19
CA LYS A 116 -22.88 13.41 -2.77
C LYS A 116 -23.06 13.28 -4.28
N TYR A 117 -22.06 12.76 -5.00
CA TYR A 117 -22.09 12.49 -6.43
C TYR A 117 -22.41 11.02 -6.75
N ASN A 118 -22.88 10.25 -5.75
CA ASN A 118 -23.16 8.83 -5.86
C ASN A 118 -21.94 7.97 -6.24
N LYS A 119 -20.73 8.47 -5.97
CA LYS A 119 -19.46 7.77 -6.19
C LYS A 119 -19.02 7.05 -4.94
N TRP A 120 -18.46 5.85 -5.10
CA TRP A 120 -17.89 5.11 -3.97
C TRP A 120 -16.59 5.76 -3.50
N CYS A 121 -16.51 5.97 -2.19
CA CYS A 121 -15.33 6.32 -1.44
C CYS A 121 -15.05 5.14 -0.51
N LEU A 122 -14.02 4.35 -0.84
CA LEU A 122 -13.69 3.12 -0.11
C LEU A 122 -12.75 3.42 1.06
N ASP A 123 -12.96 2.77 2.19
CA ASP A 123 -12.01 2.77 3.30
C ASP A 123 -10.77 1.92 3.00
N GLU A 124 -9.83 1.94 3.94
CA GLU A 124 -8.55 1.23 3.81
C GLU A 124 -8.73 -0.29 3.71
N ILE A 125 -9.74 -0.86 4.38
CA ILE A 125 -10.00 -2.30 4.38
C ILE A 125 -10.46 -2.74 2.99
N ASP A 126 -11.40 -2.03 2.39
CA ASP A 126 -11.91 -2.33 1.06
C ASP A 126 -10.83 -2.13 -0.02
N LEU A 127 -10.01 -1.09 0.09
CA LEU A 127 -8.88 -0.86 -0.82
C LEU A 127 -7.84 -1.97 -0.74
N LEU A 128 -7.46 -2.40 0.47
CA LEU A 128 -6.53 -3.51 0.67
C LEU A 128 -7.14 -4.86 0.24
N THR A 129 -8.44 -5.05 0.40
CA THR A 129 -9.17 -6.21 -0.11
C THR A 129 -9.08 -6.29 -1.63
N ILE A 130 -9.29 -5.17 -2.33
CA ILE A 130 -9.08 -5.09 -3.79
C ILE A 130 -7.64 -5.44 -4.16
N CYS A 131 -6.66 -4.82 -3.49
CA CYS A 131 -5.24 -5.08 -3.74
C CYS A 131 -4.88 -6.56 -3.54
N HIS A 132 -5.36 -7.18 -2.47
CA HIS A 132 -5.18 -8.59 -2.18
C HIS A 132 -5.78 -9.48 -3.27
N THR A 133 -7.03 -9.24 -3.66
CA THR A 133 -7.76 -10.03 -4.66
C THR A 133 -7.12 -9.93 -6.03
N LEU A 134 -6.67 -8.73 -6.42
CA LEU A 134 -6.07 -8.46 -7.73
C LEU A 134 -4.55 -8.68 -7.77
N SER A 135 -4.00 -9.45 -6.82
CA SER A 135 -2.57 -9.79 -6.73
C SER A 135 -1.62 -8.58 -6.77
N GLY A 136 -2.06 -7.52 -6.12
CA GLY A 136 -1.37 -6.26 -5.95
C GLY A 136 -0.21 -6.27 -4.97
N ALA A 137 0.30 -5.07 -4.71
CA ALA A 137 1.36 -4.83 -3.74
C ALA A 137 1.26 -3.45 -3.10
N VAL A 138 2.01 -3.25 -2.01
CA VAL A 138 2.13 -1.97 -1.31
C VAL A 138 3.51 -1.38 -1.54
N LEU A 139 3.57 -0.08 -1.85
CA LEU A 139 4.80 0.70 -1.83
C LEU A 139 4.80 1.59 -0.59
N PHE A 140 5.91 1.58 0.15
CA PHE A 140 6.15 2.48 1.26
C PHE A 140 7.56 3.06 1.15
N THR A 141 7.68 4.22 0.52
CA THR A 141 8.97 4.74 0.04
C THR A 141 9.32 6.10 0.63
N PRO A 142 9.41 6.29 1.97
CA PRO A 142 9.88 7.55 2.53
C PRO A 142 11.23 7.95 1.94
N ASN A 143 11.39 9.24 1.61
CA ASN A 143 12.63 9.77 1.02
C ASN A 143 13.63 10.29 2.07
N VAL A 144 13.31 10.15 3.35
CA VAL A 144 14.18 10.47 4.49
C VAL A 144 14.40 9.23 5.35
N LYS A 145 15.60 9.10 5.92
CA LYS A 145 15.91 7.98 6.82
C LYS A 145 15.33 8.17 8.22
N ASN A 146 15.18 9.42 8.68
CA ASN A 146 14.69 9.76 10.02
C ASN A 146 13.16 9.82 10.08
N VAL A 147 12.50 8.75 9.63
CA VAL A 147 11.05 8.62 9.83
C VAL A 147 10.82 8.16 11.26
N GLU A 148 10.36 9.06 12.12
CA GLU A 148 10.09 8.76 13.54
C GLU A 148 8.89 7.82 13.74
N SER A 149 7.99 7.74 12.75
CA SER A 149 6.84 6.86 12.79
C SER A 149 7.19 5.47 12.26
N VAL A 150 6.65 4.43 12.91
CA VAL A 150 6.74 3.02 12.46
C VAL A 150 6.36 2.82 10.99
N GLY A 151 5.48 3.67 10.44
CA GLY A 151 5.01 3.57 9.06
C GLY A 151 4.06 2.38 8.90
N LEU A 152 2.78 2.64 8.67
CA LEU A 152 1.78 1.56 8.64
C LEU A 152 1.78 0.77 7.32
N GLY A 153 2.37 1.28 6.24
CA GLY A 153 2.40 0.60 4.93
C GLY A 153 2.86 -0.87 5.00
N PRO A 154 4.03 -1.18 5.60
CA PRO A 154 4.47 -2.56 5.77
C PRO A 154 3.49 -3.38 6.63
N ALA A 155 3.01 -2.84 7.76
CA ALA A 155 2.03 -3.53 8.59
C ALA A 155 0.74 -3.88 7.83
N LEU A 156 0.21 -2.94 7.03
CA LEU A 156 -0.97 -3.14 6.19
C LEU A 156 -0.74 -4.21 5.11
N ALA A 157 0.45 -4.22 4.51
CA ALA A 157 0.82 -5.25 3.55
C ALA A 157 0.90 -6.65 4.21
N ALA A 158 1.48 -6.72 5.40
CA ALA A 158 1.64 -7.97 6.14
C ALA A 158 0.30 -8.59 6.53
N ILE A 159 -0.63 -7.80 7.10
CA ILE A 159 -1.93 -8.33 7.54
C ILE A 159 -2.73 -8.91 6.36
N TYR A 160 -2.63 -8.30 5.18
CA TYR A 160 -3.26 -8.77 3.94
C TYR A 160 -2.43 -9.80 3.18
N THR A 161 -1.25 -10.20 3.66
CA THR A 161 -0.35 -11.15 2.97
C THR A 161 -0.10 -10.73 1.52
N ILE A 162 0.24 -9.46 1.32
CA ILE A 162 0.59 -8.87 0.02
C ILE A 162 2.05 -8.43 -0.01
N PRO A 163 2.74 -8.52 -1.17
CA PRO A 163 4.11 -8.01 -1.32
C PRO A 163 4.23 -6.54 -0.93
N CYS A 164 5.39 -6.18 -0.37
CA CYS A 164 5.68 -4.81 0.04
C CYS A 164 7.08 -4.42 -0.42
N ALA A 165 7.21 -3.24 -1.04
CA ALA A 165 8.49 -2.62 -1.35
C ALA A 165 8.71 -1.38 -0.47
N VAL A 166 9.89 -1.31 0.15
CA VAL A 166 10.19 -0.35 1.21
C VAL A 166 11.56 0.29 1.00
N THR A 167 11.64 1.62 1.08
CA THR A 167 12.93 2.31 1.19
C THR A 167 13.46 2.21 2.62
N GLU A 168 14.78 2.26 2.79
CA GLU A 168 15.38 2.19 4.12
C GLU A 168 15.02 3.42 4.98
N TYR A 169 14.49 3.20 6.19
CA TYR A 169 14.33 4.21 7.24
C TYR A 169 14.61 3.61 8.62
N SER A 170 15.01 4.45 9.58
CA SER A 170 15.54 4.03 10.88
C SER A 170 14.57 3.17 11.69
N ALA A 171 13.29 3.58 11.73
CA ALA A 171 12.27 2.87 12.50
C ALA A 171 11.88 1.51 11.89
N PHE A 172 12.21 1.23 10.63
CA PHE A 172 11.81 -0.02 9.97
C PHE A 172 12.44 -1.24 10.67
N THR A 173 13.77 -1.28 10.71
CA THR A 173 14.52 -2.41 11.28
C THR A 173 14.29 -2.53 12.78
N GLU A 174 14.15 -1.40 13.47
CA GLU A 174 13.88 -1.37 14.91
C GLU A 174 12.53 -2.00 15.25
N PHE A 175 11.50 -1.74 14.45
CA PHE A 175 10.14 -2.20 14.74
C PHE A 175 9.84 -3.57 14.11
N TYR A 176 10.03 -3.69 12.80
CA TYR A 176 9.69 -4.90 12.02
C TYR A 176 10.78 -5.97 12.09
N GLY A 177 12.03 -5.63 12.42
CA GLY A 177 13.12 -6.59 12.51
C GLY A 177 13.71 -6.98 11.15
N SER A 178 14.82 -7.73 11.19
CA SER A 178 15.51 -8.21 9.99
C SER A 178 14.83 -9.43 9.35
N GLU A 179 13.94 -10.08 10.10
CA GLU A 179 13.11 -11.20 9.68
C GLU A 179 11.94 -10.79 8.76
N TYR A 180 11.62 -9.49 8.66
CA TYR A 180 10.53 -9.02 7.80
C TYR A 180 10.91 -9.09 6.31
N HIS A 181 10.19 -9.91 5.55
CA HIS A 181 10.43 -10.11 4.12
C HIS A 181 9.83 -8.97 3.29
N HIS A 182 10.67 -8.22 2.58
CA HIS A 182 10.24 -7.12 1.71
C HIS A 182 11.22 -6.91 0.55
N ILE A 183 10.76 -6.22 -0.48
CA ILE A 183 11.63 -5.71 -1.54
C ILE A 183 12.30 -4.45 -1.01
N LYS A 184 13.64 -4.47 -0.96
CA LYS A 184 14.42 -3.28 -0.60
C LYS A 184 14.46 -2.33 -1.79
N VAL A 185 14.04 -1.10 -1.58
CA VAL A 185 14.04 -0.06 -2.60
C VAL A 185 15.29 0.79 -2.46
N ASP A 186 16.12 0.77 -3.50
CA ASP A 186 17.13 1.79 -3.75
C ASP A 186 16.53 2.82 -4.74
N PRO A 187 16.32 4.08 -4.33
CA PRO A 187 15.79 5.12 -5.22
C PRO A 187 16.66 5.38 -6.46
N GLY A 188 17.96 5.02 -6.41
CA GLY A 188 18.85 5.11 -7.57
C GLY A 188 18.62 4.02 -8.63
N PHE A 189 17.93 2.93 -8.27
CA PHE A 189 17.68 1.77 -9.14
C PHE A 189 16.21 1.31 -9.08
N PRO A 190 15.24 2.16 -9.46
CA PRO A 190 13.80 1.85 -9.34
C PRO A 190 13.38 0.60 -10.13
N ARG A 191 14.06 0.30 -11.24
CA ARG A 191 13.76 -0.87 -12.08
C ARG A 191 14.10 -2.19 -11.38
N ASP A 192 15.12 -2.24 -10.53
CA ASP A 192 15.48 -3.45 -9.79
C ASP A 192 14.42 -3.79 -8.74
N ALA A 193 13.90 -2.77 -8.06
CA ALA A 193 12.78 -2.92 -7.14
C ALA A 193 11.50 -3.34 -7.89
N ALA A 194 11.21 -2.71 -9.03
CA ALA A 194 10.06 -3.05 -9.86
C ALA A 194 10.11 -4.50 -10.38
N GLN A 195 11.28 -4.99 -10.79
CA GLN A 195 11.46 -6.37 -11.25
C GLN A 195 11.23 -7.39 -10.12
N GLN A 196 11.77 -7.13 -8.93
CA GLN A 196 11.53 -7.98 -7.76
C GLN A 196 10.06 -7.97 -7.36
N LEU A 197 9.43 -6.79 -7.37
CA LEU A 197 8.00 -6.63 -7.08
C LEU A 197 7.13 -7.41 -8.08
N PHE A 198 7.44 -7.31 -9.38
CA PHE A 198 6.79 -8.07 -10.43
C PHE A 198 6.85 -9.58 -10.16
N GLU A 199 8.04 -10.10 -9.85
CA GLU A 199 8.21 -11.53 -9.57
C GLU A 199 7.43 -11.96 -8.33
N TRP A 200 7.48 -11.19 -7.23
CA TRP A 200 6.73 -11.53 -6.02
C TRP A 200 5.22 -11.54 -6.24
N MET A 201 4.69 -10.56 -6.98
CA MET A 201 3.26 -10.53 -7.35
C MET A 201 2.89 -11.72 -8.25
N ARG A 202 3.73 -12.06 -9.23
CA ARG A 202 3.53 -13.21 -10.11
C ARG A 202 3.54 -14.52 -9.32
N MET A 203 4.53 -14.73 -8.48
CA MET A 203 4.65 -15.92 -7.62
C MET A 203 3.43 -16.06 -6.70
N ARG A 204 2.97 -14.94 -6.12
CA ARG A 204 1.77 -14.92 -5.28
C ARG A 204 0.52 -15.28 -6.08
N ALA A 205 0.33 -14.68 -7.25
CA ALA A 205 -0.81 -14.98 -8.13
C ALA A 205 -0.82 -16.46 -8.57
N ALA A 206 0.36 -17.04 -8.79
CA ALA A 206 0.53 -18.46 -9.10
C ALA A 206 0.38 -19.40 -7.87
N GLY A 207 0.25 -18.86 -6.66
CA GLY A 207 0.14 -19.64 -5.43
C GLY A 207 1.43 -20.36 -5.03
N GLU A 208 2.59 -19.85 -5.43
CA GLU A 208 3.88 -20.45 -5.11
C GLU A 208 4.11 -20.49 -3.60
N ILE A 209 4.56 -21.66 -3.10
CA ILE A 209 4.64 -21.94 -1.65
C ILE A 209 5.65 -21.03 -0.95
N GLU A 210 6.79 -20.75 -1.60
CA GLU A 210 7.87 -19.97 -1.01
C GLU A 210 7.42 -18.56 -0.62
N ILE A 211 6.87 -17.80 -1.59
CA ILE A 211 6.37 -16.45 -1.32
C ILE A 211 5.19 -16.47 -0.33
N LYS A 212 4.32 -17.47 -0.42
CA LYS A 212 3.19 -17.62 0.51
C LYS A 212 3.69 -17.77 1.95
N MET A 213 4.71 -18.58 2.19
CA MET A 213 5.30 -18.76 3.52
C MET A 213 5.94 -17.47 4.03
N GLN A 214 6.68 -16.74 3.17
CA GLN A 214 7.28 -15.45 3.54
C GLN A 214 6.22 -14.42 3.94
N LEU A 215 5.14 -14.29 3.17
CA LEU A 215 4.06 -13.33 3.44
C LEU A 215 3.24 -13.70 4.68
N VAL A 216 3.02 -15.00 4.94
CA VAL A 216 2.38 -15.47 6.18
C VAL A 216 3.29 -15.22 7.40
N SER A 217 4.61 -15.41 7.26
CA SER A 217 5.57 -15.07 8.32
C SER A 217 5.49 -13.59 8.69
N ASN A 218 5.45 -12.70 7.69
CA ASN A 218 5.23 -11.26 7.92
C ASN A 218 3.93 -10.99 8.68
N LYS A 219 2.81 -11.63 8.30
CA LYS A 219 1.52 -11.47 9.00
C LYS A 219 1.65 -11.80 10.48
N LEU A 220 2.20 -12.97 10.81
CA LEU A 220 2.35 -13.43 12.19
C LEU A 220 3.26 -12.51 13.00
N LEU A 221 4.38 -12.09 12.40
CA LEU A 221 5.30 -11.13 12.99
C LEU A 221 4.60 -9.81 13.29
N THR A 222 3.92 -9.22 12.30
CA THR A 222 3.19 -7.96 12.46
C THR A 222 2.09 -8.07 13.52
N GLN A 223 1.31 -9.16 13.55
CA GLN A 223 0.30 -9.37 14.59
C GLN A 223 0.89 -9.43 16.00
N SER A 224 2.10 -9.98 16.16
CA SER A 224 2.80 -9.97 17.45
C SER A 224 3.26 -8.58 17.90
N LYS A 225 3.51 -7.67 16.95
CA LYS A 225 3.95 -6.29 17.21
C LYS A 225 2.80 -5.31 17.41
N PHE A 226 1.60 -5.64 16.91
CA PHE A 226 0.38 -4.85 17.07
C PHE A 226 -0.74 -5.65 17.76
N PRO A 227 -0.57 -6.01 19.05
CA PRO A 227 -1.58 -6.80 19.78
C PRO A 227 -2.83 -5.98 20.08
N ILE A 228 -4.00 -6.64 20.05
CA ILE A 228 -5.31 -6.03 20.35
C ILE A 228 -5.56 -5.96 21.86
N SER A 229 -5.04 -6.91 22.65
CA SER A 229 -5.32 -7.06 24.09
C SER A 229 -5.08 -5.79 24.94
N PRO A 230 -4.05 -4.96 24.72
CA PRO A 230 -3.89 -3.70 25.46
C PRO A 230 -5.06 -2.73 25.30
N TRP A 231 -5.75 -2.74 24.15
CA TRP A 231 -6.96 -1.94 23.93
C TRP A 231 -8.18 -2.55 24.61
N GLU A 232 -8.34 -3.87 24.55
CA GLU A 232 -9.43 -4.56 25.24
C GLU A 232 -9.37 -4.27 26.75
N ASP A 233 -8.19 -4.41 27.35
CA ASP A 233 -7.94 -4.08 28.74
C ASP A 233 -8.28 -2.62 29.07
N PHE A 234 -7.91 -1.69 28.18
CA PHE A 234 -8.18 -0.27 28.38
C PHE A 234 -9.68 0.05 28.28
N ILE A 235 -10.38 -0.50 27.29
CA ILE A 235 -11.83 -0.33 27.13
C ILE A 235 -12.57 -0.92 28.34
N HIS A 236 -12.12 -2.07 28.83
CA HIS A 236 -12.67 -2.68 30.05
C HIS A 236 -12.48 -1.80 31.30
N GLN A 237 -11.39 -1.03 31.38
CA GLN A 237 -11.13 -0.09 32.48
C GLN A 237 -11.94 1.20 32.40
N LEU A 238 -12.44 1.56 31.21
CA LEU A 238 -13.29 2.74 31.00
C LEU A 238 -14.78 2.47 31.22
N ARG A 239 -15.19 1.19 31.31
CA ARG A 239 -16.55 0.75 31.61
C ARG A 239 -16.73 0.57 33.11
#